data_AF-A0A6L9KTM0-F1
#
_entry.id   AF-A0A6L9KTM0-F1
#
_cell.length_a   1.000
_cell.length_b   1.000
_cell.length_c   1.000
_cell.angle_alpha   90.00
_cell.angle_beta   90.00
_cell.angle_gamma   90.00
#
_symmetry.space_group_name_H-M   'P 1'
#
loop_
_entity.id
_entity.type
_entity.pdbx_description
1 polymer ?
#
loop_
_entity_poly.entity_id
_entity_poly.type
_entity_poly.pdbx_seq_one_letter_code
_entity_poly.pdbx_strand_id
1 'polypeptide(L)' 'MSCREATALLSQAQDGKLGLLAQWQLRLHLMACDGCTQFGRQLQFLRKALQALPEREQDPPETP' A
#
# COMPACT_ATOMS: atom_id res chain seq x y z
N MET A 1 -14.48 7.27 7.61
CA MET A 1 -13.11 6.71 7.66
C MET A 1 -12.15 7.77 8.19
N SER A 2 -11.37 7.41 9.18
CA SER A 2 -10.27 8.20 9.71
C SER A 2 -9.01 8.01 8.86
N CYS A 3 -8.04 8.93 9.00
CA CYS A 3 -6.75 8.78 8.35
C CYS A 3 -6.09 7.44 8.71
N ARG A 4 -6.21 6.97 9.96
CA ARG A 4 -5.65 5.69 10.43
C ARG A 4 -6.25 4.48 9.68
N GLU A 5 -7.55 4.48 9.49
CA GLU A 5 -8.25 3.45 8.70
C GLU A 5 -7.83 3.50 7.24
N ALA A 6 -7.70 4.70 6.66
CA ALA A 6 -7.24 4.86 5.29
C ALA A 6 -5.82 4.30 5.11
N THR A 7 -4.90 4.59 6.02
CA THR A 7 -3.53 4.04 6.00
C THR A 7 -3.53 2.52 6.09
N ALA A 8 -4.38 1.94 6.95
CA ALA A 8 -4.51 0.49 7.08
C ALA A 8 -5.08 -0.17 5.80
N LEU A 9 -6.09 0.43 5.18
CA LEU A 9 -6.65 -0.01 3.91
C LEU A 9 -5.63 0.14 2.77
N LEU A 10 -4.78 1.18 2.79
CA LEU A 10 -3.69 1.32 1.83
C LEU A 10 -2.67 0.19 1.92
N SER A 11 -2.29 -0.20 3.14
CA SER A 11 -1.40 -1.35 3.34
C SER A 11 -2.04 -2.63 2.82
N GLN A 12 -3.32 -2.86 3.14
CA GLN A 12 -4.06 -4.03 2.66
C GLN A 12 -4.23 -4.03 1.13
N ALA A 13 -4.33 -2.86 0.49
CA ALA A 13 -4.37 -2.72 -0.96
C ALA A 13 -3.07 -3.21 -1.60
N GLN A 14 -1.93 -2.93 -0.97
CA GLN A 14 -0.62 -3.40 -1.42
C GLN A 14 -0.54 -4.93 -1.31
N ASP A 15 -1.10 -5.50 -0.25
CA ASP A 15 -1.09 -6.96 -0.05
C ASP A 15 -2.12 -7.71 -0.93
N GLY A 16 -2.91 -6.99 -1.75
CA GLY A 16 -3.92 -7.58 -2.63
C GLY A 16 -5.18 -8.08 -1.90
N LYS A 17 -5.37 -7.72 -0.63
CA LYS A 17 -6.45 -8.23 0.23
C LYS A 17 -7.66 -7.31 0.32
N LEU A 18 -7.72 -6.25 -0.49
CA LEU A 18 -8.76 -5.22 -0.38
C LEU A 18 -10.01 -5.56 -1.19
N GLY A 19 -11.17 -5.58 -0.54
CA GLY A 19 -12.46 -5.68 -1.21
C GLY A 19 -12.83 -4.42 -1.99
N LEU A 20 -13.64 -4.56 -3.06
CA LEU A 20 -14.04 -3.46 -3.96
C LEU A 20 -14.69 -2.28 -3.20
N LEU A 21 -15.56 -2.57 -2.23
CA LEU A 21 -16.24 -1.53 -1.43
C LEU A 21 -15.24 -0.68 -0.63
N ALA A 22 -14.27 -1.34 0.01
CA ALA A 22 -13.23 -0.67 0.78
C ALA A 22 -12.30 0.17 -0.12
N GLN A 23 -12.06 -0.28 -1.36
CA GLN A 23 -11.30 0.47 -2.35
C GLN A 23 -12.03 1.76 -2.79
N TRP A 24 -13.36 1.72 -2.95
CA TRP A 24 -14.16 2.90 -3.24
C TRP A 24 -14.16 3.89 -2.08
N GLN A 25 -14.38 3.40 -0.86
CA GLN A 25 -14.33 4.24 0.34
C GLN A 25 -12.97 4.92 0.46
N LEU A 26 -11.89 4.15 0.29
CA LEU A 26 -10.54 4.70 0.34
C LEU A 26 -10.30 5.78 -0.72
N ARG A 27 -10.74 5.58 -1.97
CA ARG A 27 -10.62 6.60 -3.03
C ARG A 27 -11.31 7.91 -2.65
N LEU A 28 -12.50 7.84 -2.06
CA LEU A 28 -13.22 9.04 -1.59
C LEU A 28 -12.42 9.77 -0.50
N HIS A 29 -11.75 9.05 0.40
CA HIS A 29 -10.91 9.67 1.42
C HIS A 29 -9.72 10.41 0.82
N LEU A 30 -9.03 9.77 -0.11
CA LEU A 30 -7.85 10.32 -0.75
C LEU A 30 -8.19 11.61 -1.49
N MET A 31 -9.37 11.69 -2.12
CA MET A 31 -9.83 12.93 -2.74
C MET A 31 -10.06 14.08 -1.76
N ALA A 32 -10.37 13.78 -0.49
CA ALA A 32 -10.65 14.79 0.54
C ALA A 32 -9.48 15.03 1.51
N CYS A 33 -8.41 14.22 1.45
CA CYS A 33 -7.28 14.29 2.37
C CYS A 33 -5.93 14.19 1.63
N ASP A 34 -5.24 15.32 1.55
CA ASP A 34 -3.92 15.41 0.92
C ASP A 34 -2.87 14.55 1.64
N GLY A 35 -2.94 14.45 2.97
CA GLY A 35 -2.00 13.66 3.77
C GLY A 35 -2.03 12.18 3.40
N CYS A 36 -3.23 11.59 3.33
CA CYS A 36 -3.39 10.20 2.92
C CYS A 36 -3.03 9.99 1.44
N THR A 37 -3.33 10.96 0.57
CA THR A 37 -2.94 10.94 -0.85
C THR A 37 -1.42 10.91 -1.03
N GLN A 38 -0.71 11.75 -0.28
CA GLN A 38 0.76 11.78 -0.33
C GLN A 38 1.37 10.50 0.23
N PHE A 39 0.85 10.00 1.36
CA PHE A 39 1.27 8.72 1.92
C PHE A 39 1.11 7.58 0.92
N GLY A 40 -0.03 7.52 0.21
CA GLY A 40 -0.25 6.51 -0.83
C GLY A 40 0.69 6.59 -2.01
N ARG A 41 1.05 7.81 -2.42
CA ARG A 41 2.08 8.02 -3.44
C ARG A 41 3.44 7.50 -2.97
N GLN A 42 3.79 7.75 -1.72
CA GLN A 42 5.06 7.31 -1.13
C GLN A 42 5.15 5.79 -1.02
N LEU A 43 4.05 5.13 -0.61
CA LEU A 43 3.97 3.68 -0.52
C LEU A 43 4.06 2.99 -1.90
N GLN A 44 3.43 3.58 -2.93
CA GLN A 44 3.57 3.09 -4.30
C GLN A 44 4.97 3.32 -4.87
N PHE A 45 5.61 4.46 -4.55
CA PHE A 45 6.99 4.71 -4.93
C PHE A 45 7.92 3.64 -4.35
N LEU A 46 7.80 3.34 -3.05
CA LEU A 46 8.60 2.30 -2.41
C LEU A 46 8.39 0.93 -3.06
N ARG A 47 7.14 0.56 -3.34
CA ARG A 47 6.84 -0.72 -4.01
C ARG A 47 7.45 -0.80 -5.41
N LYS A 48 7.36 0.26 -6.20
CA LYS A 48 7.99 0.32 -7.52
C LYS A 48 9.51 0.23 -7.44
N ALA A 49 10.12 0.90 -6.45
CA ALA A 49 11.55 0.81 -6.22
C ALA A 49 11.96 -0.63 -5.88
N LEU A 50 11.24 -1.30 -4.98
CA LEU A 50 11.48 -2.70 -4.62
C LEU A 50 11.31 -3.64 -5.82
N GLN A 51 10.31 -3.42 -6.68
CA GLN A 51 10.09 -4.21 -7.90
C GLN A 51 11.12 -3.94 -9.01
N ALA A 52 11.76 -2.76 -8.99
CA ALA A 52 12.78 -2.39 -9.97
C ALA A 52 14.19 -2.88 -9.59
N LEU A 53 14.38 -3.36 -8.37
CA LEU A 53 15.61 -4.04 -8.00
C LEU A 53 15.70 -5.34 -8.80
N PRO A 54 16.81 -5.59 -9.55
CA PRO A 54 17.04 -6.90 -10.12
C PRO A 54 17.02 -7.89 -8.95
N GLU A 55 16.29 -8.98 -9.13
CA GLU A 55 16.16 -10.07 -8.16
C GLU A 55 17.57 -10.65 -7.90
N ARG A 56 18.32 -10.02 -6.99
CA ARG A 56 19.43 -10.70 -6.32
C ARG A 56 18.75 -11.74 -5.45
N GLU A 57 18.66 -12.92 -6.04
CA GLU A 57 18.63 -14.24 -5.40
C GLU A 57 18.20 -14.17 -3.93
N GLN A 58 16.91 -14.43 -3.74
CA GLN A 58 16.36 -15.25 -2.67
C GLN A 58 17.30 -15.43 -1.47
N ASP A 59 17.01 -14.72 -0.37
CA ASP A 59 17.46 -15.19 0.94
C ASP A 59 16.91 -16.62 1.10
N PRO A 60 17.76 -17.65 1.32
CA PRO A 60 17.29 -19.02 1.50
C PRO A 60 16.28 -19.06 2.65
N PRO A 61 15.34 -20.01 2.67
CA PRO A 61 14.37 -20.10 3.76
C PRO A 61 15.12 -20.28 5.09
N GLU A 62 15.15 -19.22 5.89
CA GLU A 62 15.54 -19.26 7.30
C GLU A 62 14.55 -20.20 8.00
N THR A 63 14.99 -21.45 8.13
CA THR A 63 14.27 -22.54 8.76
C THR A 63 14.77 -22.62 10.21
N PRO A 64 13.88 -22.69 11.21
CA PRO A 64 14.28 -22.80 12.62
C PRO A 64 14.95 -24.13 12.96
#